data_AF-A0A820D795-F1
#
_entry.id   AF-A0A820D795-F1
#
_cell.length_a   1.000
_cell.length_b   1.000
_cell.length_c   1.000
_cell.angle_alpha   90.00
_cell.angle_beta   90.00
_cell.angle_gamma   90.00
#
_symmetry.space_group_name_H-M   'P 1'
#
loop_
_entity.id
_entity.type
_entity.pdbx_description
1 polymer ?
#
loop_
_entity_poly.entity_id
_entity_poly.type
_entity_poly.pdbx_seq_one_letter_code
_entity_poly.pdbx_strand_id
1 'polypeptide(L)'
;MLDDTRRLNSFLRKTRRGHVLKITHELYLRTDITCGSHACHQCTIDQRTLLDKQMTNGNSLVPSGHYLIVDTNIILQQVDVLEDPLFTNVIVPQVVLDEVRHKSLAIYKRIRSIIAVPERKFFVFINEFNKNTFVLRKPGESPNDRNDRAIRKIAQFYNEHLKQQSKEKKNLLLFE
;
A
#
# COMPACT_ATOMS: atom_id res chain seq x y z
N MET A 1 28.20 -10.66 7.99
CA MET A 1 27.16 -10.20 7.04
C MET A 1 26.37 -9.12 7.75
N LEU A 2 26.53 -7.86 7.33
CA LEU A 2 25.83 -6.73 7.97
C LEU A 2 24.32 -6.87 7.72
N ASP A 3 23.56 -6.70 8.79
CA ASP A 3 22.13 -6.92 8.85
C ASP A 3 21.39 -5.90 7.96
N ASP A 4 21.16 -6.30 6.70
CA ASP A 4 20.54 -5.52 5.61
C ASP A 4 19.06 -5.17 5.88
N THR A 5 18.58 -5.48 7.09
CA THR A 5 17.24 -5.20 7.60
C THR A 5 17.19 -3.92 8.44
N ARG A 6 18.28 -3.48 9.06
CA ARG A 6 18.31 -2.26 9.90
C ARG A 6 18.82 -1.06 9.12
N ARG A 7 18.05 0.02 9.10
CA ARG A 7 18.40 1.28 8.45
C ARG A 7 18.22 2.47 9.41
N LEU A 8 19.02 3.51 9.22
CA LEU A 8 18.84 4.79 9.90
C LEU A 8 18.10 5.75 8.97
N ASN A 9 16.94 6.24 9.41
CA ASN A 9 16.22 7.31 8.74
C ASN A 9 16.43 8.61 9.51
N SER A 10 17.04 9.61 8.87
CA SER A 10 17.33 10.89 9.51
C SER A 10 16.73 12.06 8.74
N PHE A 11 16.08 12.97 9.46
CA PHE A 11 15.49 14.19 8.89
C PHE A 11 15.69 15.39 9.82
N LEU A 12 15.64 16.59 9.24
CA LEU A 12 15.71 17.84 9.99
C LEU A 12 14.29 18.30 10.35
N ARG A 13 14.08 18.70 11.60
CA ARG A 13 12.81 19.26 12.09
C ARG A 13 13.06 20.60 12.76
N LYS A 14 12.30 21.61 12.37
CA LYS A 14 12.26 22.90 13.08
C LYS A 14 11.31 22.80 14.27
N THR A 15 11.79 23.20 15.44
CA THR A 15 11.00 23.24 16.67
C THR A 15 10.10 24.48 16.69
N ARG A 16 9.12 24.51 17.60
CA ARG A 16 8.26 25.69 17.81
C ARG A 16 9.05 26.96 18.17
N ARG A 17 10.24 26.81 18.79
CA ARG A 17 11.15 27.91 19.15
C ARG A 17 12.14 28.28 18.04
N GLY A 18 12.04 27.65 16.86
CA GLY A 18 12.88 27.97 15.71
C GLY A 18 14.19 27.20 15.61
N HIS A 19 14.62 26.47 16.66
CA HIS A 19 15.80 25.61 16.58
C HIS A 19 15.61 24.47 15.58
N VAL A 20 16.65 24.16 14.82
CA VAL A 20 16.69 23.04 13.88
C VAL A 20 17.34 21.84 14.57
N LEU A 21 16.63 20.72 14.62
CA LEU A 21 17.13 19.46 15.21
C LEU A 21 17.25 18.39 14.12
N LYS A 22 18.33 17.61 14.17
CA LYS A 22 18.45 16.36 13.40
C LYS A 22 17.85 15.23 14.21
N ILE A 23 16.77 14.65 13.68
CA ILE A 23 16.09 13.50 14.27
C ILE A 23 16.53 12.27 13.49
N THR A 24 16.95 11.23 14.19
CA THR A 24 17.35 9.94 13.60
C THR A 24 16.56 8.83 14.27
N HIS A 25 15.90 7.99 13.49
CA HIS A 25 15.19 6.80 13.95
C HIS A 25 15.70 5.56 13.22
N GLU A 26 15.58 4.42 13.88
CA GLU A 26 15.88 3.12 13.31
C GLU A 26 14.64 2.58 12.58
N LEU A 27 14.86 2.07 11.37
CA LEU A 27 13.86 1.43 10.53
C LEU A 27 14.27 -0.01 10.32
N TYR A 28 13.38 -0.92 10.68
CA TYR A 28 13.57 -2.36 10.54
C TYR A 28 12.72 -2.88 9.38
N LEU A 29 13.39 -3.32 8.33
CA LEU A 29 12.78 -3.91 7.14
C LEU A 29 12.56 -5.40 7.36
N ARG A 30 11.36 -5.85 7.02
CA ARG A 30 10.84 -7.18 7.26
C ARG A 30 10.55 -7.89 5.95
N THR A 31 10.73 -9.21 5.94
CA THR A 31 10.40 -10.09 4.81
C THR A 31 9.13 -10.91 5.06
N ASP A 32 8.64 -10.92 6.30
CA ASP A 32 7.47 -11.67 6.77
C ASP A 32 6.15 -10.88 6.71
N ILE A 33 6.13 -9.76 5.98
CA ILE A 33 4.91 -8.99 5.75
C ILE A 33 4.09 -9.67 4.65
N THR A 34 2.90 -10.16 5.03
CA THR A 34 1.93 -10.82 4.15
C THR A 34 1.39 -9.89 3.06
N CYS A 35 1.14 -10.43 1.87
CA CYS A 35 0.50 -9.73 0.76
C CYS A 35 -1.03 -9.65 0.87
N GLY A 36 -1.64 -10.36 1.83
CA GLY A 36 -3.08 -10.33 2.10
C GLY A 36 -3.96 -11.10 1.12
N SER A 37 -3.37 -11.87 0.21
CA SER A 37 -4.09 -12.60 -0.85
C SER A 37 -4.15 -14.10 -0.65
N HIS A 38 -5.35 -14.67 -0.77
CA HIS A 38 -5.58 -16.12 -0.83
C HIS A 38 -5.04 -16.77 -2.12
N ALA A 39 -4.62 -15.97 -3.11
CA ALA A 39 -3.93 -16.47 -4.28
C ALA A 39 -2.44 -16.76 -4.04
N CYS A 40 -1.88 -16.30 -2.93
CA CYS A 40 -0.47 -16.51 -2.62
C CYS A 40 -0.26 -17.80 -1.83
N HIS A 41 0.77 -18.57 -2.22
CA HIS A 41 1.20 -19.78 -1.51
C HIS A 41 2.52 -19.58 -0.74
N GLN A 42 3.20 -18.44 -0.92
CA GLN A 42 4.44 -18.09 -0.23
C GLN A 42 4.20 -17.33 1.08
N CYS A 43 3.14 -16.52 1.16
CA CYS A 43 2.82 -15.75 2.35
C CYS A 43 2.01 -16.59 3.34
N THR A 44 2.23 -16.34 4.62
CA THR A 44 1.39 -16.90 5.69
C THR A 44 -0.03 -16.36 5.56
N ILE A 45 -1.01 -17.28 5.57
CA ILE A 45 -2.43 -16.92 5.60
C ILE A 45 -2.81 -16.69 7.06
N ASP A 46 -3.34 -15.51 7.37
CA ASP A 46 -3.86 -15.16 8.70
C ASP A 46 -5.23 -14.49 8.58
N GLN A 47 -5.77 -14.02 9.70
CA GLN A 47 -7.05 -13.29 9.74
C GLN A 47 -7.04 -11.97 8.94
N ARG A 48 -5.87 -11.50 8.50
CA ARG A 48 -5.72 -10.28 7.70
C ARG A 48 -5.69 -10.59 6.20
N THR A 49 -5.67 -11.87 5.81
CA THR A 49 -5.85 -12.28 4.42
C THR A 49 -7.31 -12.08 4.04
N LEU A 50 -7.60 -10.99 3.34
CA LEU A 50 -8.95 -10.58 2.95
C LEU A 50 -9.17 -10.67 1.44
N LEU A 51 -8.11 -10.72 0.63
CA LEU A 51 -8.22 -10.65 -0.82
C LEU A 51 -8.46 -12.04 -1.42
N ASP A 52 -9.46 -12.13 -2.28
CA ASP A 52 -9.93 -13.38 -2.88
C ASP A 52 -8.90 -14.01 -3.82
N LYS A 53 -8.87 -15.34 -3.89
CA LYS A 53 -8.00 -16.09 -4.81
C LYS A 53 -8.41 -15.93 -6.28
N GLN A 54 -9.71 -15.98 -6.53
CA GLN A 54 -10.32 -15.85 -7.85
C GLN A 54 -11.33 -14.71 -7.80
N MET A 55 -11.25 -13.81 -8.77
CA MET A 55 -12.08 -12.62 -8.83
C MET A 55 -12.92 -12.70 -10.10
N THR A 56 -14.23 -12.50 -9.97
CA THR A 56 -15.18 -12.54 -11.08
C THR A 56 -15.39 -11.17 -11.72
N ASN A 57 -14.78 -10.13 -11.17
CA ASN A 57 -15.03 -8.73 -11.51
C ASN A 57 -14.22 -8.27 -12.72
N GLY A 58 -14.22 -9.06 -13.79
CA GLY A 58 -13.73 -8.60 -15.09
C GLY A 58 -14.62 -7.47 -15.61
N ASN A 59 -14.04 -6.51 -16.31
CA ASN A 59 -14.79 -5.48 -17.03
C ASN A 59 -14.40 -5.51 -18.52
N SER A 60 -15.05 -4.67 -19.34
CA SER A 60 -14.80 -4.65 -20.79
C SER A 60 -13.35 -4.30 -21.16
N LEU A 61 -12.61 -3.61 -20.29
CA LEU A 61 -11.21 -3.22 -20.52
C LEU A 61 -10.23 -4.28 -20.00
N VAL A 62 -10.55 -4.90 -18.87
CA VAL A 62 -9.80 -5.99 -18.26
C VAL A 62 -10.75 -7.14 -17.96
N PRO A 63 -10.88 -8.09 -18.92
CA PRO A 63 -11.80 -9.21 -18.77
C PRO A 63 -11.42 -10.18 -17.65
N SER A 64 -10.16 -10.15 -17.21
CA SER A 64 -9.66 -10.98 -16.12
C SER A 64 -9.87 -10.33 -14.74
N GLY A 65 -10.04 -11.18 -13.73
CA GLY A 65 -10.07 -10.75 -12.34
C GLY A 65 -8.78 -10.04 -11.93
N HIS A 66 -8.91 -8.87 -11.31
CA HIS A 66 -7.80 -7.96 -11.00
C HIS A 66 -7.95 -7.33 -9.62
N TYR A 67 -6.84 -7.18 -8.89
CA TYR A 67 -6.81 -6.36 -7.68
C TYR A 67 -6.72 -4.88 -8.03
N LEU A 68 -7.26 -4.05 -7.14
CA LEU A 68 -7.18 -2.60 -7.21
C LEU A 68 -6.12 -2.10 -6.24
N ILE A 69 -5.15 -1.33 -6.69
CA ILE A 69 -4.28 -0.54 -5.81
C ILE A 69 -4.74 0.91 -5.90
N VAL A 70 -5.10 1.50 -4.77
CA VAL A 70 -5.57 2.89 -4.70
C VAL A 70 -4.42 3.86 -4.43
N ASP A 71 -4.44 4.98 -5.14
CA ASP A 71 -3.62 6.16 -4.85
C ASP A 71 -4.27 7.09 -3.81
N THR A 72 -3.47 7.99 -3.25
CA THR A 72 -3.88 9.08 -2.36
C THR A 72 -4.98 9.93 -2.97
N ASN A 73 -4.89 10.34 -4.24
CA ASN A 73 -5.86 11.27 -4.81
C ASN A 73 -7.25 10.64 -4.97
N ILE A 74 -7.31 9.36 -5.33
CA ILE A 74 -8.58 8.61 -5.39
C ILE A 74 -9.26 8.63 -4.03
N ILE A 75 -8.54 8.37 -2.94
CA ILE A 75 -9.13 8.41 -1.60
C ILE A 75 -9.53 9.84 -1.21
N LEU A 76 -8.73 10.85 -1.55
CA LEU A 76 -9.02 12.24 -1.18
C LEU A 76 -10.23 12.82 -1.93
N GLN A 77 -10.41 12.45 -3.19
CA GLN A 77 -11.39 13.08 -4.07
C GLN A 77 -12.62 12.20 -4.30
N GLN A 78 -12.48 10.88 -4.17
CA GLN A 78 -13.48 9.89 -4.60
C GLN A 78 -13.75 8.82 -3.53
N VAL A 79 -13.59 9.14 -2.24
CA VAL A 79 -13.92 8.18 -1.17
C VAL A 79 -15.39 7.72 -1.22
N ASP A 80 -16.31 8.58 -1.67
CA ASP A 80 -17.73 8.22 -1.85
C ASP A 80 -17.90 7.05 -2.84
N VAL A 81 -17.07 7.02 -3.89
CA VAL A 81 -17.05 5.92 -4.86
C VAL A 81 -16.52 4.64 -4.20
N LEU A 82 -15.48 4.75 -3.38
CA LEU A 82 -14.93 3.61 -2.62
C LEU A 82 -15.88 3.09 -1.54
N GLU A 83 -16.89 3.86 -1.13
CA GLU A 83 -17.97 3.45 -0.22
C GLU A 83 -19.03 2.59 -0.91
N ASP A 84 -19.09 2.56 -2.25
CA ASP A 84 -19.98 1.66 -2.99
C ASP A 84 -19.55 0.18 -2.78
N PRO A 85 -20.46 -0.72 -2.39
CA PRO A 85 -20.15 -2.13 -2.12
C PRO A 85 -19.64 -2.92 -3.33
N LEU A 86 -19.77 -2.39 -4.55
CA LEU A 86 -19.22 -3.00 -5.76
C LEU A 86 -17.68 -3.03 -5.74
N PHE A 87 -17.04 -2.07 -5.06
CA PHE A 87 -15.59 -2.07 -4.89
C PHE A 87 -15.18 -3.05 -3.79
N THR A 88 -14.53 -4.12 -4.22
CA THR A 88 -13.96 -5.16 -3.34
C THR A 88 -12.55 -5.51 -3.79
N ASN A 89 -11.81 -6.20 -2.93
CA ASN A 89 -10.45 -6.67 -3.21
C ASN A 89 -9.47 -5.52 -3.52
N VAL A 90 -9.54 -4.50 -2.67
CA VAL A 90 -8.75 -3.27 -2.78
C VAL A 90 -7.54 -3.34 -1.86
N ILE A 91 -6.36 -3.08 -2.42
CA ILE A 91 -5.10 -2.93 -1.69
C ILE A 91 -4.89 -1.45 -1.43
N VAL A 92 -4.78 -1.09 -0.15
CA VAL A 92 -4.50 0.27 0.31
C VAL A 92 -3.06 0.32 0.83
N PRO A 93 -2.14 0.98 0.12
CA PRO A 93 -0.78 1.20 0.63
C PRO A 93 -0.78 1.96 1.97
N GLN A 94 0.11 1.58 2.90
CA GLN A 94 0.28 2.31 4.15
C GLN A 94 0.67 3.78 3.89
N VAL A 95 1.59 4.03 2.95
CA VAL A 95 2.04 5.38 2.60
C VAL A 95 0.88 6.29 2.16
N VAL A 96 -0.10 5.72 1.46
CA VAL A 96 -1.32 6.41 1.01
C VAL A 96 -2.20 6.78 2.21
N LEU A 97 -2.44 5.84 3.14
CA LEU A 97 -3.20 6.13 4.36
C LEU A 97 -2.54 7.20 5.23
N ASP A 98 -1.22 7.15 5.35
CA ASP A 98 -0.46 8.15 6.10
C ASP A 98 -0.61 9.52 5.43
N GLU A 99 -0.48 9.62 4.12
CA GLU A 99 -0.67 10.89 3.41
C GLU A 99 -2.10 11.44 3.52
N VAL A 100 -3.12 10.59 3.34
CA VAL A 100 -4.52 10.97 3.55
C VAL A 100 -4.75 11.48 4.97
N ARG A 101 -4.17 10.84 6.00
CA ARG A 101 -4.26 11.29 7.38
C ARG A 101 -3.66 12.68 7.59
N HIS A 102 -2.53 12.97 6.94
CA HIS A 102 -1.89 14.28 7.01
C HIS A 102 -2.69 15.37 6.29
N LYS A 103 -3.36 15.04 5.18
CA LYS A 103 -4.15 15.98 4.38
C LYS A 103 -5.58 16.20 4.91
N SER A 104 -6.28 15.14 5.33
CA SER A 104 -7.65 15.21 5.83
C SER A 104 -7.97 14.07 6.81
N LEU A 105 -8.07 14.41 8.10
CA LEU A 105 -8.49 13.45 9.14
C LEU A 105 -9.93 12.96 8.95
N ALA A 106 -10.81 13.76 8.34
CA ALA A 106 -12.18 13.36 8.07
C ALA A 106 -12.23 12.22 7.05
N ILE A 107 -11.54 12.37 5.92
CA ILE A 107 -11.46 11.34 4.88
C ILE A 107 -10.73 10.10 5.40
N TYR A 108 -9.65 10.29 6.17
CA TYR A 108 -8.96 9.19 6.84
C TYR A 108 -9.90 8.35 7.71
N LYS A 109 -10.79 8.98 8.49
CA LYS A 109 -11.78 8.25 9.29
C LYS A 109 -12.75 7.45 8.41
N ARG A 110 -13.22 8.03 7.31
CA ARG A 110 -14.14 7.35 6.36
C ARG A 110 -13.50 6.10 5.75
N ILE A 111 -12.31 6.22 5.17
CA ILE A 111 -11.62 5.05 4.58
C ILE A 111 -11.29 4.00 5.65
N ARG A 112 -10.97 4.42 6.89
CA ARG A 112 -10.77 3.49 8.01
C ARG A 112 -12.04 2.75 8.40
N SER A 113 -13.21 3.38 8.32
CA SER A 113 -14.50 2.70 8.53
C SER A 113 -14.77 1.65 7.46
N ILE A 114 -14.43 1.92 6.19
CA ILE A 114 -14.54 0.93 5.10
C ILE A 114 -13.60 -0.26 5.36
N ILE A 115 -12.33 0.02 5.70
CA ILE A 115 -11.33 -1.01 6.00
C ILE A 115 -11.73 -1.88 7.21
N ALA A 116 -12.46 -1.31 8.17
CA ALA A 116 -12.87 -2.03 9.38
C ALA A 116 -13.93 -3.11 9.11
N VAL A 117 -14.58 -3.11 7.94
CA VAL A 117 -15.61 -4.07 7.54
C VAL A 117 -14.94 -5.16 6.67
N PRO A 118 -14.70 -6.39 7.19
CA PRO A 118 -13.97 -7.43 6.47
C PRO A 118 -14.63 -7.83 5.15
N GLU A 119 -15.97 -7.78 5.07
CA GLU A 119 -16.75 -8.11 3.88
C GLU A 119 -16.44 -7.18 2.70
N ARG A 120 -15.94 -5.97 2.97
CA ARG A 120 -15.50 -5.01 1.95
C ARG A 120 -14.19 -5.43 1.29
N LYS A 121 -13.40 -6.29 1.94
CA LYS A 121 -12.12 -6.82 1.42
C LYS A 121 -11.11 -5.73 1.06
N PHE A 122 -10.99 -4.72 1.92
CA PHE A 122 -9.95 -3.69 1.83
C PHE A 122 -8.76 -4.13 2.68
N PHE A 123 -7.63 -4.37 2.04
CA PHE A 123 -6.41 -4.83 2.69
C PHE A 123 -5.38 -3.71 2.78
N VAL A 124 -4.87 -3.44 3.98
CA VAL A 124 -3.81 -2.44 4.17
C VAL A 124 -2.45 -3.11 4.03
N PHE A 125 -1.70 -2.74 3.00
CA PHE A 125 -0.36 -3.27 2.77
C PHE A 125 0.71 -2.39 3.43
N ILE A 126 1.47 -2.99 4.36
CA ILE A 126 2.51 -2.32 5.15
C ILE A 126 3.80 -2.20 4.33
N ASN A 127 3.83 -1.28 3.37
CA ASN A 127 4.94 -1.13 2.42
C ASN A 127 6.18 -0.50 3.05
N GLU A 128 6.03 0.39 4.03
CA GLU A 128 7.15 1.16 4.62
C GLU A 128 8.10 0.30 5.46
N PHE A 129 7.65 -0.89 5.88
CA PHE A 129 8.48 -1.84 6.64
C PHE A 129 8.79 -3.12 5.84
N ASN A 130 8.36 -3.20 4.58
CA ASN A 130 8.59 -4.39 3.77
C ASN A 130 9.87 -4.23 2.94
N LYS A 131 10.81 -5.17 3.08
CA LYS A 131 12.13 -5.11 2.42
C LYS A 131 12.03 -4.95 0.89
N ASN A 132 11.02 -5.54 0.26
CA ASN A 132 10.88 -5.58 -1.20
C ASN A 132 10.20 -4.32 -1.78
N THR A 133 9.44 -3.59 -0.97
CA THR A 133 8.64 -2.44 -1.42
C THR A 133 9.02 -1.12 -0.77
N PHE A 134 9.85 -1.13 0.26
CA PHE A 134 10.39 0.08 0.85
C PHE A 134 11.20 0.90 -0.16
N VAL A 135 10.97 2.21 -0.18
CA VAL A 135 11.70 3.15 -1.03
C VAL A 135 12.37 4.24 -0.19
N LEU A 136 13.67 4.42 -0.38
CA LEU A 136 14.39 5.53 0.23
C LEU A 136 14.16 6.80 -0.58
N ARG A 137 13.96 7.94 0.09
CA ARG A 137 13.90 9.25 -0.57
C ARG A 137 15.24 9.56 -1.24
N LYS A 138 15.19 9.96 -2.51
CA LYS A 138 16.37 10.39 -3.28
C LYS A 138 16.72 11.86 -2.96
N PRO A 139 17.98 12.28 -3.11
CA PRO A 139 18.36 13.68 -3.00
C PRO A 139 17.54 14.53 -3.99
N GLY A 140 16.95 15.64 -3.51
CA GLY A 140 16.13 16.54 -4.33
C GLY A 140 14.71 16.07 -4.64
N GLU A 141 14.33 14.83 -4.28
CA GLU A 141 12.99 14.29 -4.53
C GLU A 141 11.96 14.92 -3.58
N SER A 142 10.79 15.32 -4.08
CA SER A 142 9.71 15.80 -3.22
C SER A 142 9.07 14.65 -2.44
N PRO A 143 8.37 14.91 -1.31
CA PRO A 143 7.62 13.87 -0.63
C PRO A 143 6.58 13.18 -1.52
N ASN A 144 5.93 13.93 -2.41
CA ASN A 144 4.92 13.39 -3.34
C ASN A 144 5.57 12.43 -4.34
N ASP A 145 6.66 12.84 -5.00
CA ASP A 145 7.36 11.98 -5.98
C ASP A 145 7.84 10.67 -5.35
N ARG A 146 8.29 10.74 -4.09
CA ARG A 146 8.71 9.57 -3.31
C ARG A 146 7.53 8.64 -3.02
N ASN A 147 6.35 9.19 -2.69
CA ASN A 147 5.14 8.43 -2.43
C ASN A 147 4.63 7.76 -3.72
N ASP A 148 4.57 8.49 -4.83
CA ASP A 148 4.18 7.94 -6.14
C ASP A 148 5.10 6.78 -6.55
N ARG A 149 6.41 6.95 -6.34
CA ARG A 149 7.39 5.88 -6.60
C ARG A 149 7.20 4.69 -5.67
N ALA A 150 6.80 4.89 -4.42
CA ALA A 150 6.47 3.81 -3.51
C ALA A 150 5.26 3.01 -4.03
N ILE A 151 4.21 3.69 -4.46
CA ILE A 151 2.98 3.07 -5.00
C ILE A 151 3.30 2.26 -6.26
N ARG A 152 4.07 2.82 -7.20
CA ARG A 152 4.54 2.08 -8.38
C ARG A 152 5.37 0.86 -8.01
N LYS A 153 6.23 0.95 -6.99
CA LYS A 153 7.03 -0.18 -6.50
C LYS A 153 6.15 -1.28 -5.90
N ILE A 154 5.10 -0.91 -5.17
CA ILE A 154 4.11 -1.86 -4.64
C ILE A 154 3.38 -2.56 -5.79
N ALA A 155 2.94 -1.81 -6.80
CA ALA A 155 2.28 -2.37 -7.96
C ALA A 155 3.17 -3.34 -8.75
N GLN A 156 4.44 -2.99 -8.93
CA GLN A 156 5.43 -3.88 -9.50
C GLN A 156 5.59 -5.15 -8.66
N PHE A 157 5.73 -5.01 -7.34
CA PHE A 157 5.86 -6.14 -6.42
C PHE A 157 4.67 -7.08 -6.51
N TYR A 158 3.44 -6.58 -6.45
CA TYR A 158 2.25 -7.43 -6.54
C TYR A 158 2.13 -8.12 -7.91
N ASN A 159 2.47 -7.43 -9.00
CA ASN A 159 2.52 -8.01 -10.33
C ASN A 159 3.51 -9.18 -10.41
N GLU A 160 4.74 -9.00 -9.93
CA GLU A 160 5.78 -10.03 -9.96
C GLU A 160 5.45 -11.18 -9.00
N HIS A 161 5.07 -10.83 -7.76
CA HIS A 161 4.79 -11.78 -6.69
C HIS A 161 3.64 -12.71 -7.05
N LEU A 162 2.52 -12.18 -7.56
CA LEU A 162 1.34 -12.99 -7.89
C LEU A 162 1.49 -13.77 -9.19
N LYS A 163 2.24 -13.26 -10.18
CA LYS A 163 2.57 -14.01 -11.41
C LYS A 163 3.36 -15.27 -11.11
N GLN A 164 4.20 -15.27 -10.08
CA GLN A 164 4.93 -16.47 -9.66
C GLN A 164 4.02 -17.53 -8.99
N GLN A 165 2.82 -17.15 -8.54
CA GLN A 165 1.89 -18.05 -7.84
C GLN A 165 0.83 -18.68 -8.76
N SER A 166 0.64 -18.17 -9.98
CA SER A 166 -0.33 -18.72 -10.94
C SER A 166 0.29 -18.95 -12.31
N LYS A 167 -0.01 -20.10 -12.94
CA LYS A 167 0.30 -20.34 -14.37
C LYS A 167 -0.51 -19.43 -15.30
N GLU A 168 -1.59 -18.83 -14.81
CA GLU A 168 -2.45 -17.89 -15.54
C GLU A 168 -2.10 -16.43 -15.20
N LYS A 169 -2.07 -15.55 -16.22
CA LYS A 169 -1.78 -14.12 -16.06
C LYS A 169 -2.89 -13.43 -15.26
N LYS A 170 -2.59 -13.02 -14.03
CA LYS A 170 -3.43 -12.08 -13.28
C LYS A 170 -2.95 -10.66 -13.58
N ASN A 171 -3.86 -9.82 -14.09
CA ASN A 171 -3.58 -8.43 -14.40
C ASN A 171 -3.86 -7.62 -13.14
N LEU A 172 -2.89 -6.84 -12.66
CA LEU A 172 -3.14 -5.83 -11.63
C LEU A 172 -3.61 -4.55 -12.33
N LEU A 173 -4.68 -3.94 -11.82
CA LEU A 173 -5.07 -2.61 -12.25
C LEU A 173 -4.58 -1.58 -11.23
N LEU A 174 -3.71 -0.70 -11.72
CA LEU A 174 -3.40 0.55 -11.05
C LEU A 174 -4.51 1.53 -11.38
N PHE A 175 -5.17 2.04 -10.35
CA PHE A 175 -5.91 3.29 -10.46
C PHE A 175 -4.95 4.39 -10.02
N GLU A 176 -4.25 4.99 -10.99
CA GLU A 176 -3.58 6.29 -10.84
C GLU A 176 -4.60 7.42 -11.01
#